data_AF-Q4ZHU7-F1
#
_entry.id   AF-Q4ZHU7-F1
#
_cell.length_a   1.000
_cell.length_b   1.000
_cell.length_c   1.000
_cell.angle_alpha   90.00
_cell.angle_beta   90.00
_cell.angle_gamma   90.00
#
_symmetry.space_group_name_H-M   'P 1'
#
loop_
_entity.id
_entity.type
_entity.pdbx_description
1 polymer ?
#
loop_
_entity_poly.entity_id
_entity_poly.type
_entity_poly.pdbx_seq_one_letter_code
_entity_poly.pdbx_strand_id
1 'polypeptide(L)'
;MSHQRVGKCIIINNKNFDEKTGMNVRNGTDRDAGELFKCFKSLGFDVCIYNDQTCEKMERLLREASEEDHSDSSCFACILLSHGEEGMIYGTDGAMPIKSMTSLFRGDMCKSLVGKPKLFFIQACRGSEFDDGIQTDSGPPNDTLETDANPRHKIPVEADFLFAYSTVPGYYSWRNPGRGSWFVQALCNVLNEFGKQLEIMQILTRVNYMVATSFESWSEDPRFSEKKQIPCMVSMLSKELYFGP
;
A
#
# COMPACT_ATOMS: atom_id res chain seq x y z
N MET A 1 18.51 -2.76 -7.33
CA MET A 1 18.81 -2.94 -5.89
C MET A 1 20.29 -3.22 -5.74
N SER A 2 21.07 -2.35 -5.11
CA SER A 2 22.54 -2.48 -5.08
C SER A 2 23.14 -2.45 -3.68
N HIS A 3 22.31 -2.39 -2.64
CA HIS A 3 22.77 -2.36 -1.25
C HIS A 3 22.68 -3.75 -0.62
N GLN A 4 23.39 -3.94 0.51
CA GLN A 4 23.47 -5.19 1.24
C GLN A 4 22.11 -5.71 1.71
N ARG A 5 21.18 -4.80 2.05
CA ARG A 5 19.81 -5.14 2.46
C ARG A 5 18.81 -4.55 1.47
N VAL A 6 17.69 -5.27 1.28
CA VAL A 6 16.53 -4.71 0.56
C VAL A 6 16.00 -3.52 1.34
N GLY A 7 15.65 -3.73 2.61
CA GLY A 7 15.19 -2.67 3.49
C GLY A 7 14.27 -3.15 4.58
N LYS A 8 13.81 -2.22 5.41
CA LYS A 8 12.81 -2.48 6.45
C LYS A 8 11.40 -2.45 5.86
N CYS A 9 10.54 -3.35 6.33
CA CYS A 9 9.12 -3.38 6.04
C CYS A 9 8.34 -3.35 7.36
N ILE A 10 7.57 -2.29 7.60
CA ILE A 10 6.72 -2.18 8.78
C ILE A 10 5.28 -2.48 8.37
N ILE A 11 4.63 -3.43 9.06
CA ILE A 11 3.21 -3.73 8.89
C ILE A 11 2.48 -3.27 10.14
N ILE A 12 1.55 -2.33 10.00
CA ILE A 12 0.65 -1.91 11.08
C ILE A 12 -0.72 -2.54 10.81
N ASN A 13 -1.12 -3.46 11.70
CA ASN A 13 -2.35 -4.24 11.60
C ASN A 13 -3.33 -3.85 12.70
N ASN A 14 -4.25 -2.92 12.40
CA ASN A 14 -5.28 -2.50 13.35
C ASN A 14 -6.56 -3.28 13.09
N LYS A 15 -6.91 -4.14 14.04
CA LYS A 15 -8.09 -5.02 14.01
C LYS A 15 -9.19 -4.52 14.92
N ASN A 16 -8.82 -4.14 16.13
CA ASN A 16 -9.73 -3.77 17.20
C ASN A 16 -9.66 -2.26 17.45
N PHE A 17 -10.81 -1.63 17.66
CA PHE A 17 -10.93 -0.18 17.81
C PHE A 17 -11.75 0.14 19.05
N ASP A 18 -11.43 1.26 19.70
CA ASP A 18 -12.15 1.74 20.87
C ASP A 18 -13.60 2.03 20.49
N GLU A 19 -14.54 1.70 21.37
CA GLU A 19 -15.99 1.89 21.14
C GLU A 19 -16.35 3.32 20.73
N LYS A 20 -15.66 4.32 21.32
CA LYS A 20 -15.83 5.75 21.00
C LYS A 20 -15.59 6.11 19.53
N THR A 21 -14.86 5.28 18.79
CA THR A 21 -14.58 5.51 17.36
C THR A 21 -15.75 5.11 16.47
N GLY A 22 -16.69 4.30 16.98
CA GLY A 22 -17.78 3.72 16.18
C GLY A 22 -17.30 2.71 15.13
N MET A 23 -16.03 2.33 15.13
CA MET A 23 -15.45 1.44 14.12
C MET A 23 -15.61 -0.04 14.52
N ASN A 24 -16.04 -0.85 13.56
CA ASN A 24 -16.23 -2.29 13.75
C ASN A 24 -14.90 -3.07 13.70
N VAL A 25 -14.88 -4.27 14.29
CA VAL A 25 -13.72 -5.18 14.23
C VAL A 25 -13.40 -5.57 12.77
N ARG A 26 -12.13 -5.49 12.37
CA ARG A 26 -11.67 -5.80 11.00
C ARG A 26 -11.34 -7.28 10.79
N ASN A 27 -12.35 -8.16 10.89
CA ASN A 27 -12.17 -9.61 10.73
C ASN A 27 -11.45 -10.00 9.42
N GLY A 28 -10.44 -10.86 9.50
CA GLY A 28 -9.61 -11.26 8.35
C GLY A 28 -8.35 -10.41 8.14
N THR A 29 -8.18 -9.28 8.85
CA THR A 29 -6.94 -8.48 8.75
C THR A 29 -5.68 -9.20 9.23
N ASP A 30 -5.81 -10.13 10.19
CA ASP A 30 -4.67 -10.93 10.66
C ASP A 30 -4.16 -11.89 9.57
N ARG A 31 -5.09 -12.36 8.71
CA ARG A 31 -4.75 -13.16 7.53
C ARG A 31 -4.00 -12.31 6.52
N ASP A 32 -4.50 -11.10 6.24
CA ASP A 32 -3.81 -10.14 5.38
C ASP A 32 -2.38 -9.86 5.89
N ALA A 33 -2.24 -9.54 7.18
CA ALA A 33 -0.94 -9.28 7.80
C ALA A 33 0.02 -10.47 7.70
N GLY A 34 -0.49 -11.70 7.92
CA GLY A 34 0.29 -12.92 7.81
C GLY A 34 0.78 -13.22 6.39
N GLU A 35 -0.06 -13.00 5.37
CA GLU A 35 0.34 -13.19 3.97
C GLU A 35 1.31 -12.12 3.50
N LEU A 36 1.09 -10.86 3.87
CA LEU A 36 2.02 -9.77 3.58
C LEU A 36 3.38 -9.98 4.24
N PHE A 37 3.41 -10.47 5.49
CA PHE A 37 4.64 -10.83 6.16
C PHE A 37 5.45 -11.85 5.36
N LYS A 38 4.82 -12.98 4.97
CA LYS A 38 5.48 -14.02 4.18
C LYS A 38 5.97 -13.48 2.83
N CYS A 39 5.12 -12.72 2.14
CA CYS A 39 5.41 -12.15 0.84
C CYS A 39 6.60 -11.18 0.88
N PHE A 40 6.57 -10.17 1.77
CA PHE A 40 7.66 -9.21 1.84
C PHE A 40 8.95 -9.82 2.40
N LYS A 41 8.84 -10.84 3.28
CA LYS A 41 10.02 -11.59 3.73
C LYS A 41 10.66 -12.38 2.59
N SER A 42 9.87 -12.97 1.69
CA SER A 42 10.38 -13.71 0.53
C SER A 42 11.10 -12.81 -0.50
N LEU A 43 10.70 -11.53 -0.57
CA LEU A 43 11.36 -10.48 -1.34
C LEU A 43 12.65 -9.96 -0.68
N GLY A 44 12.95 -10.37 0.56
CA GLY A 44 14.20 -10.03 1.26
C GLY A 44 14.11 -8.83 2.21
N PHE A 45 12.91 -8.33 2.50
CA PHE A 45 12.73 -7.29 3.51
C PHE A 45 12.96 -7.80 4.94
N ASP A 46 13.35 -6.90 5.83
CA ASP A 46 13.25 -7.13 7.26
C ASP A 46 11.88 -6.67 7.76
N VAL A 47 10.98 -7.62 8.01
CA VAL A 47 9.56 -7.36 8.25
C VAL A 47 9.23 -7.37 9.74
N CYS A 48 8.58 -6.31 10.23
CA CYS A 48 8.05 -6.19 11.59
C CYS A 48 6.54 -5.95 11.56
N ILE A 49 5.77 -6.70 12.36
CA ILE A 49 4.32 -6.53 12.49
C ILE A 49 3.99 -5.88 13.84
N TYR A 50 3.17 -4.84 13.81
CA TYR A 50 2.65 -4.14 14.98
C TYR A 50 1.13 -4.20 14.95
N ASN A 51 0.52 -4.79 15.98
CA ASN A 51 -0.93 -4.97 16.05
C ASN A 51 -1.57 -3.91 16.95
N ASP A 52 -2.76 -3.43 16.56
CA ASP A 52 -3.62 -2.56 17.38
C ASP A 52 -2.86 -1.36 18.00
N GLN A 53 -2.37 -0.48 17.13
CA GLN A 53 -1.63 0.72 17.51
C GLN A 53 -2.55 1.95 17.58
N THR A 54 -2.45 2.72 18.67
CA THR A 54 -3.04 4.06 18.77
C THR A 54 -2.39 5.00 17.77
N CYS A 55 -3.02 6.14 17.46
CA CYS A 55 -2.44 7.18 16.60
C CYS A 55 -1.05 7.61 17.08
N GLU A 56 -0.90 7.87 18.39
CA GLU A 56 0.40 8.22 18.99
C GLU A 56 1.46 7.12 18.79
N LYS A 57 1.08 5.85 18.97
CA LYS A 57 2.01 4.73 18.79
C LYS A 57 2.41 4.56 17.33
N MET A 58 1.47 4.72 16.38
CA MET A 58 1.78 4.67 14.94
C MET A 58 2.74 5.79 14.54
N GLU A 59 2.50 7.02 15.01
CA GLU A 59 3.38 8.15 14.74
C GLU A 59 4.78 7.92 15.33
N ARG A 60 4.85 7.52 16.61
CA ARG A 60 6.12 7.24 17.28
C ARG A 60 6.91 6.14 16.57
N LEU A 61 6.24 5.04 16.20
CA LEU A 61 6.85 3.92 15.49
C LEU A 61 7.50 4.37 14.18
N LEU A 62 6.77 5.14 13.37
CA LEU A 62 7.26 5.59 12.08
C LEU A 62 8.29 6.71 12.19
N ARG A 63 8.23 7.51 13.26
CA ARG A 63 9.28 8.48 13.61
C ARG A 63 10.58 7.78 13.93
N GLU A 64 10.55 6.81 14.85
CA GLU A 64 11.72 5.98 15.21
C GLU A 64 12.29 5.31 13.95
N ALA A 65 11.43 4.73 13.11
CA ALA A 65 11.87 4.13 11.85
C ALA A 65 12.49 5.13 10.87
N SER A 66 12.01 6.38 10.81
CA SER A 66 12.57 7.42 9.96
C SER A 66 13.93 7.95 10.45
N GLU A 67 14.23 7.79 11.74
CA GLU A 67 15.47 8.22 12.38
C GLU A 67 16.57 7.14 12.34
N GLU A 68 16.23 5.91 11.93
CA GLU A 68 17.20 4.83 11.68
C GLU A 68 18.17 5.13 10.52
N ASP A 69 19.34 4.50 10.55
CA ASP A 69 20.29 4.56 9.43
C ASP A 69 19.93 3.55 8.34
N HIS A 70 19.37 4.06 7.24
CA HIS A 70 19.01 3.30 6.05
C HIS A 70 20.11 3.28 4.97
N SER A 71 21.33 3.73 5.26
CA SER A 71 22.40 3.85 4.26
C SER A 71 22.69 2.54 3.52
N ASP A 72 22.58 1.41 4.23
CA ASP A 72 22.78 0.05 3.71
C ASP A 72 21.48 -0.63 3.20
N SER A 73 20.35 0.07 3.25
CA SER A 73 19.07 -0.39 2.70
C SER A 73 18.90 0.12 1.28
N SER A 74 18.28 -0.67 0.41
CA SER A 74 17.94 -0.24 -0.96
C SER A 74 16.63 0.55 -1.03
N CYS A 75 15.67 0.26 -0.16
CA CYS A 75 14.38 0.95 -0.07
C CYS A 75 13.79 0.85 1.36
N PHE A 76 12.61 1.45 1.55
CA PHE A 76 11.78 1.29 2.74
C PHE A 76 10.35 0.93 2.32
N ALA A 77 9.69 0.08 3.10
CA ALA A 77 8.27 -0.25 2.92
C ALA A 77 7.47 -0.06 4.21
N CYS A 78 6.26 0.48 4.09
CA CYS A 78 5.28 0.56 5.16
C CYS A 78 3.92 0.09 4.65
N ILE A 79 3.27 -0.78 5.41
CA ILE A 79 1.98 -1.37 5.07
C ILE A 79 0.99 -1.06 6.19
N LEU A 80 -0.10 -0.38 5.83
CA LEU A 80 -1.11 0.05 6.77
C LEU A 80 -2.42 -0.70 6.51
N LEU A 81 -2.85 -1.52 7.47
CA LEU A 81 -4.09 -2.27 7.44
C LEU A 81 -5.02 -1.72 8.54
N SER A 82 -5.94 -0.83 8.18
CA SER A 82 -6.86 -0.22 9.15
C SER A 82 -8.18 0.20 8.52
N HIS A 83 -9.05 0.84 9.31
CA HIS A 83 -10.11 1.71 8.77
C HIS A 83 -9.50 3.02 8.30
N GLY A 84 -10.23 3.71 7.43
CA GLY A 84 -9.81 5.00 6.89
C GLY A 84 -10.94 5.69 6.15
N GLU A 85 -10.64 6.90 5.76
CA GLU A 85 -11.46 7.77 4.92
C GLU A 85 -10.51 8.58 4.03
N GLU A 86 -11.00 9.55 3.28
CA GLU A 86 -10.15 10.29 2.35
C GLU A 86 -8.99 11.00 3.08
N GLY A 87 -7.76 10.55 2.82
CA GLY A 87 -6.53 11.12 3.38
C GLY A 87 -6.24 10.78 4.85
N MET A 88 -7.13 10.03 5.50
CA MET A 88 -7.04 9.69 6.93
C MET A 88 -6.98 8.18 7.13
N ILE A 89 -6.38 7.78 8.24
CA ILE A 89 -6.32 6.38 8.68
C ILE A 89 -6.50 6.27 10.18
N TYR A 90 -7.14 5.20 10.62
CA TYR A 90 -7.43 4.99 12.03
C TYR A 90 -6.28 4.30 12.77
N GLY A 91 -5.88 4.90 13.89
CA GLY A 91 -5.37 4.16 15.04
C GLY A 91 -6.52 3.49 15.79
N THR A 92 -6.23 2.73 16.83
CA THR A 92 -7.30 2.10 17.64
C THR A 92 -8.20 3.13 18.34
N ASP A 93 -7.69 4.33 18.57
CA ASP A 93 -8.29 5.38 19.40
C ASP A 93 -8.89 6.55 18.59
N GLY A 94 -8.68 6.62 17.28
CA GLY A 94 -9.21 7.68 16.41
C GLY A 94 -8.55 7.72 15.03
N ALA A 95 -8.87 8.75 14.24
CA ALA A 95 -8.29 8.97 12.92
C ALA A 95 -7.09 9.93 12.98
N MET A 96 -6.12 9.73 12.09
CA MET A 96 -5.01 10.65 11.86
C MET A 96 -4.69 10.80 10.36
N PRO A 97 -4.11 11.93 9.92
CA PRO A 97 -3.73 12.11 8.54
C PRO A 97 -2.61 11.15 8.13
N ILE A 98 -2.76 10.48 6.99
CA ILE A 98 -1.70 9.62 6.41
C ILE A 98 -0.43 10.44 6.20
N LYS A 99 -0.58 11.70 5.78
CA LYS A 99 0.53 12.65 5.55
C LYS A 99 1.39 12.87 6.80
N SER A 100 0.82 12.81 8.00
CA SER A 100 1.58 12.96 9.25
C SER A 100 2.64 11.88 9.41
N MET A 101 2.37 10.68 8.90
CA MET A 101 3.31 9.55 8.94
C MET A 101 4.26 9.55 7.75
N THR A 102 3.77 9.80 6.54
CA THR A 102 4.59 9.69 5.32
C THR A 102 5.61 10.82 5.20
N SER A 103 5.28 12.02 5.72
CA SER A 103 6.18 13.18 5.70
C SER A 103 7.46 12.99 6.50
N LEU A 104 7.48 12.08 7.47
CA LEU A 104 8.67 11.71 8.25
C LEU A 104 9.79 11.13 7.36
N PHE A 105 9.43 10.57 6.20
CA PHE A 105 10.37 9.93 5.27
C PHE A 105 10.77 10.82 4.10
N ARG A 106 10.38 12.10 4.09
CA ARG A 106 10.82 13.05 3.07
C ARG A 106 12.33 13.24 3.10
N GLY A 107 12.91 13.69 1.99
CA GLY A 107 14.36 13.82 1.86
C GLY A 107 15.02 14.80 2.85
N ASP A 108 14.28 15.79 3.33
CA ASP A 108 14.73 16.73 4.37
C ASP A 108 14.66 16.15 5.80
N MET A 109 13.82 15.13 6.02
CA MET A 109 13.58 14.49 7.32
C MET A 109 14.37 13.19 7.49
N CYS A 110 14.43 12.35 6.45
CA CYS A 110 15.12 11.05 6.45
C CYS A 110 16.22 11.02 5.37
N LYS A 111 17.38 11.58 5.68
CA LYS A 111 18.49 11.76 4.72
C LYS A 111 19.04 10.45 4.16
N SER A 112 19.05 9.38 4.95
CA SER A 112 19.56 8.05 4.58
C SER A 112 18.69 7.33 3.52
N LEU A 113 17.46 7.83 3.26
CA LEU A 113 16.53 7.36 2.23
C LEU A 113 16.38 8.31 1.02
N VAL A 114 17.18 9.38 0.93
CA VAL A 114 17.18 10.26 -0.25
C VAL A 114 17.61 9.47 -1.49
N GLY A 115 16.85 9.56 -2.59
CA GLY A 115 17.13 8.82 -3.82
C GLY A 115 16.77 7.33 -3.78
N LYS A 116 16.19 6.85 -2.67
CA LYS A 116 15.78 5.45 -2.46
C LYS A 116 14.26 5.33 -2.42
N PRO A 117 13.65 4.27 -2.99
CA PRO A 117 12.20 4.11 -2.99
C PRO A 117 11.60 4.00 -1.58
N LYS A 118 10.48 4.68 -1.35
CA LYS A 118 9.70 4.70 -0.10
C LYS A 118 8.28 4.25 -0.44
N LEU A 119 7.99 2.99 -0.15
CA LEU A 119 6.79 2.29 -0.61
C LEU A 119 5.74 2.24 0.50
N PHE A 120 4.55 2.75 0.24
CA PHE A 120 3.43 2.74 1.17
C PHE A 120 2.27 1.96 0.57
N PHE A 121 1.88 0.85 1.19
CA PHE A 121 0.75 0.03 0.79
C PHE A 121 -0.39 0.22 1.79
N ILE A 122 -1.54 0.70 1.34
CA ILE A 122 -2.60 1.23 2.22
C ILE A 122 -3.90 0.49 1.95
N GLN A 123 -4.23 -0.45 2.83
CA GLN A 123 -5.50 -1.16 2.88
C GLN A 123 -6.42 -0.47 3.91
N ALA A 124 -7.11 0.56 3.43
CA ALA A 124 -8.15 1.29 4.14
C ALA A 124 -9.19 1.78 3.14
N CYS A 125 -10.43 1.99 3.60
CA CYS A 125 -11.43 2.72 2.81
C CYS A 125 -10.94 4.15 2.58
N ARG A 126 -11.40 4.78 1.49
CA ARG A 126 -11.11 6.20 1.20
C ARG A 126 -12.39 7.03 1.05
N GLY A 127 -13.50 6.48 1.53
CA GLY A 127 -14.84 7.04 1.47
C GLY A 127 -15.88 5.92 1.64
N SER A 128 -17.13 6.24 1.30
CA SER A 128 -18.29 5.34 1.51
C SER A 128 -19.05 5.01 0.23
N GLU A 129 -18.58 5.49 -0.93
CA GLU A 129 -19.19 5.19 -2.22
C GLU A 129 -18.90 3.74 -2.64
N PHE A 130 -19.87 3.11 -3.31
CA PHE A 130 -19.74 1.78 -3.90
C PHE A 130 -19.57 1.90 -5.41
N ASP A 131 -18.71 1.06 -5.98
CA ASP A 131 -18.57 0.93 -7.43
C ASP A 131 -19.55 -0.14 -7.92
N ASP A 132 -20.58 0.29 -8.66
CA ASP A 132 -21.62 -0.57 -9.21
C ASP A 132 -21.14 -1.40 -10.42
N GLY A 133 -19.95 -1.11 -10.96
CA GLY A 133 -19.46 -1.70 -12.19
C GLY A 133 -20.26 -1.27 -13.44
N ILE A 134 -19.69 -1.53 -14.62
CA ILE A 134 -20.38 -1.34 -15.91
C ILE A 134 -20.00 -2.47 -16.85
N GLN A 135 -20.94 -2.97 -17.65
CA GLN A 135 -20.65 -3.94 -18.73
C GLN A 135 -19.93 -3.20 -19.86
N THR A 136 -18.81 -3.75 -20.33
CA THR A 136 -18.00 -3.11 -21.39
C THR A 136 -17.95 -3.94 -22.65
N ASP A 137 -18.26 -3.30 -23.78
CA ASP A 137 -17.91 -3.73 -25.13
C ASP A 137 -16.85 -2.75 -25.67
N SER A 138 -15.64 -3.26 -26.00
CA SER A 138 -14.70 -2.78 -27.05
C SER A 138 -13.20 -2.71 -26.67
N GLY A 139 -12.36 -2.96 -27.69
CA GLY A 139 -10.90 -3.20 -27.65
C GLY A 139 -9.96 -1.98 -27.75
N PRO A 140 -8.65 -2.21 -28.06
CA PRO A 140 -7.57 -1.31 -27.65
C PRO A 140 -7.09 -0.33 -28.75
N PRO A 141 -6.44 0.78 -28.37
CA PRO A 141 -5.49 1.47 -29.24
C PRO A 141 -4.04 1.46 -28.69
N ASN A 142 -3.12 1.43 -29.64
CA ASN A 142 -1.65 1.33 -29.52
C ASN A 142 -0.93 2.70 -29.46
N ASP A 143 0.37 2.61 -29.11
CA ASP A 143 1.54 3.46 -29.52
C ASP A 143 1.76 4.84 -28.85
N THR A 144 2.95 5.40 -28.60
CA THR A 144 4.40 5.03 -28.52
C THR A 144 5.23 6.26 -28.03
N LEU A 145 6.26 6.02 -27.20
CA LEU A 145 7.68 6.53 -27.16
C LEU A 145 8.18 7.99 -26.81
N GLU A 146 9.24 8.01 -25.95
CA GLU A 146 10.54 8.78 -25.87
C GLU A 146 10.62 10.32 -25.54
N THR A 147 11.64 10.97 -24.92
CA THR A 147 13.03 10.71 -24.35
C THR A 147 13.56 11.91 -23.49
N ASP A 148 14.54 11.62 -22.61
CA ASP A 148 15.67 12.35 -21.93
C ASP A 148 15.86 13.90 -21.81
N ALA A 149 16.33 14.35 -20.62
CA ALA A 149 17.56 15.16 -20.41
C ALA A 149 17.90 15.38 -18.90
N ASN A 150 19.20 15.38 -18.56
CA ASN A 150 19.76 15.50 -17.20
C ASN A 150 20.43 16.87 -16.94
N PRO A 151 20.03 17.62 -15.90
CA PRO A 151 20.89 18.64 -15.27
C PRO A 151 21.04 18.39 -13.76
N ARG A 152 22.27 18.38 -13.24
CA ARG A 152 22.67 18.29 -11.80
C ARG A 152 21.47 18.40 -10.83
N HIS A 153 20.88 17.24 -10.54
CA HIS A 153 19.53 17.17 -10.00
C HIS A 153 19.51 17.45 -8.50
N LYS A 154 18.83 18.52 -8.11
CA LYS A 154 18.22 18.57 -6.78
C LYS A 154 17.01 17.64 -6.82
N ILE A 155 17.07 16.55 -6.06
CA ILE A 155 15.94 15.64 -5.90
C ILE A 155 14.84 16.39 -5.10
N PRO A 156 13.59 16.46 -5.59
CA PRO A 156 12.48 17.01 -4.82
C PRO A 156 12.31 16.27 -3.49
N VAL A 157 11.96 16.98 -2.42
CA VAL A 157 11.81 16.38 -1.07
C VAL A 157 10.73 15.28 -1.00
N GLU A 158 9.75 15.31 -1.91
CA GLU A 158 8.67 14.30 -2.05
C GLU A 158 8.96 13.25 -3.13
N ALA A 159 10.18 13.21 -3.70
CA ALA A 159 10.52 12.23 -4.73
C ALA A 159 10.76 10.83 -4.15
N ASP A 160 10.65 9.84 -5.03
CA ASP A 160 10.86 8.42 -4.75
C ASP A 160 9.87 7.82 -3.75
N PHE A 161 8.68 8.40 -3.64
CA PHE A 161 7.54 7.78 -2.97
C PHE A 161 6.69 6.98 -3.96
N LEU A 162 6.14 5.87 -3.48
CA LEU A 162 5.09 5.12 -4.16
C LEU A 162 3.98 4.84 -3.15
N PHE A 163 2.76 5.25 -3.47
CA PHE A 163 1.57 4.92 -2.67
C PHE A 163 0.68 3.97 -3.47
N ALA A 164 0.44 2.79 -2.93
CA ALA A 164 -0.48 1.79 -3.46
C ALA A 164 -1.70 1.69 -2.54
N TYR A 165 -2.78 2.37 -2.89
CA TYR A 165 -4.05 2.36 -2.17
C TYR A 165 -4.93 1.22 -2.68
N SER A 166 -5.59 0.51 -1.76
CA SER A 166 -6.49 -0.60 -2.10
C SER A 166 -7.72 -0.19 -2.92
N THR A 167 -8.10 1.08 -2.89
CA THR A 167 -9.26 1.64 -3.60
C THR A 167 -9.00 3.10 -4.00
N VAL A 168 -9.74 3.61 -4.98
CA VAL A 168 -9.71 5.01 -5.42
C VAL A 168 -10.32 5.95 -4.35
N PRO A 169 -9.94 7.25 -4.32
CA PRO A 169 -10.53 8.22 -3.40
C PRO A 169 -12.07 8.24 -3.49
N GLY A 170 -12.77 8.28 -2.36
CA GLY A 170 -14.24 8.26 -2.29
C GLY A 170 -14.87 6.88 -2.10
N TYR A 171 -14.15 5.79 -2.42
CA TYR A 171 -14.75 4.46 -2.53
C TYR A 171 -14.43 3.53 -1.36
N TYR A 172 -15.30 2.53 -1.21
CA TYR A 172 -15.17 1.43 -0.27
C TYR A 172 -14.05 0.45 -0.67
N SER A 173 -13.47 -0.25 0.31
CA SER A 173 -12.48 -1.30 0.09
C SER A 173 -12.93 -2.60 0.76
N TRP A 174 -13.14 -3.64 -0.06
CA TRP A 174 -13.77 -4.89 0.35
C TRP A 174 -12.82 -5.86 1.05
N ARG A 175 -13.36 -6.54 2.05
CA ARG A 175 -12.66 -7.56 2.83
C ARG A 175 -13.58 -8.73 3.15
N ASN A 176 -13.08 -9.94 2.92
CA ASN A 176 -13.74 -11.16 3.34
C ASN A 176 -13.22 -11.59 4.72
N PRO A 177 -14.10 -11.84 5.72
CA PRO A 177 -13.69 -12.25 7.06
C PRO A 177 -12.81 -13.50 7.13
N GLY A 178 -13.00 -14.45 6.21
CA GLY A 178 -12.25 -15.70 6.16
C GLY A 178 -11.04 -15.69 5.22
N ARG A 179 -11.09 -14.91 4.12
CA ARG A 179 -10.06 -14.92 3.06
C ARG A 179 -9.12 -13.71 3.05
N GLY A 180 -9.44 -12.64 3.78
CA GLY A 180 -8.70 -11.38 3.74
C GLY A 180 -9.28 -10.38 2.73
N SER A 181 -8.58 -9.27 2.51
CA SER A 181 -8.99 -8.24 1.55
C SER A 181 -8.62 -8.60 0.10
N TRP A 182 -9.41 -8.12 -0.86
CA TRP A 182 -9.18 -8.42 -2.28
C TRP A 182 -7.84 -7.87 -2.76
N PHE A 183 -7.53 -6.64 -2.37
CA PHE A 183 -6.26 -5.99 -2.68
C PHE A 183 -5.06 -6.77 -2.12
N VAL A 184 -5.08 -7.17 -0.85
CA VAL A 184 -3.95 -7.91 -0.25
C VAL A 184 -3.81 -9.30 -0.87
N GLN A 185 -4.91 -10.01 -1.12
CA GLN A 185 -4.87 -11.29 -1.85
C GLN A 185 -4.22 -11.13 -3.22
N ALA A 186 -4.67 -10.15 -4.02
CA ALA A 186 -4.10 -9.90 -5.34
C ALA A 186 -2.62 -9.46 -5.27
N LEU A 187 -2.28 -8.56 -4.35
CA LEU A 187 -0.92 -8.08 -4.16
C LEU A 187 0.04 -9.23 -3.82
N CYS A 188 -0.29 -10.04 -2.82
CA CYS A 188 0.53 -11.18 -2.43
C CYS A 188 0.63 -12.22 -3.55
N ASN A 189 -0.44 -12.51 -4.28
CA ASN A 189 -0.41 -13.45 -5.40
C ASN A 189 0.57 -13.00 -6.48
N VAL A 190 0.43 -11.76 -6.96
CA VAL A 190 1.27 -11.23 -8.04
C VAL A 190 2.72 -11.06 -7.58
N LEU A 191 2.97 -10.61 -6.34
CA LEU A 191 4.34 -10.49 -5.81
C LEU A 191 5.02 -11.84 -5.60
N ASN A 192 4.30 -12.86 -5.15
CA ASN A 192 4.88 -14.19 -4.99
C ASN A 192 5.26 -14.82 -6.32
N GLU A 193 4.47 -14.57 -7.37
CA GLU A 193 4.73 -15.11 -8.71
C GLU A 193 5.80 -14.31 -9.46
N PHE A 194 5.70 -12.97 -9.42
CA PHE A 194 6.46 -12.09 -10.31
C PHE A 194 7.36 -11.08 -9.59
N GLY A 195 7.34 -11.02 -8.25
CA GLY A 195 7.98 -9.95 -7.48
C GLY A 195 9.50 -9.82 -7.68
N LYS A 196 10.17 -10.89 -8.11
CA LYS A 196 11.61 -10.89 -8.44
C LYS A 196 11.91 -10.81 -9.94
N GLN A 197 10.89 -10.71 -10.79
CA GLN A 197 11.03 -10.76 -12.25
C GLN A 197 10.54 -9.47 -12.91
N LEU A 198 9.55 -8.81 -12.32
CA LEU A 198 8.89 -7.67 -12.90
C LEU A 198 9.14 -6.39 -12.11
N GLU A 199 8.98 -5.27 -12.81
CA GLU A 199 9.05 -3.93 -12.25
C GLU A 199 7.80 -3.65 -11.38
N ILE A 200 7.93 -2.83 -10.32
CA ILE A 200 6.85 -2.62 -9.34
C ILE A 200 5.54 -2.09 -9.96
N MET A 201 5.59 -1.20 -10.94
CA MET A 201 4.40 -0.70 -11.63
C MET A 201 3.78 -1.76 -12.53
N GLN A 202 4.59 -2.63 -13.14
CA GLN A 202 4.07 -3.80 -13.87
C GLN A 202 3.37 -4.80 -12.94
N ILE A 203 3.90 -4.99 -11.72
CA ILE A 203 3.26 -5.79 -10.67
C ILE A 203 1.95 -5.15 -10.25
N LEU A 204 1.95 -3.86 -9.89
CA LEU A 204 0.77 -3.16 -9.42
C LEU A 204 -0.33 -3.03 -10.49
N THR A 205 0.05 -2.99 -11.77
CA THR A 205 -0.91 -3.06 -12.88
C THR A 205 -1.62 -4.42 -12.96
N ARG A 206 -0.89 -5.53 -12.72
CA ARG A 206 -1.50 -6.87 -12.61
C ARG A 206 -2.37 -7.02 -11.37
N VAL A 207 -1.99 -6.36 -10.26
CA VAL A 207 -2.84 -6.28 -9.07
C VAL A 207 -4.15 -5.56 -9.40
N ASN A 208 -4.10 -4.41 -10.09
CA ASN A 208 -5.30 -3.71 -10.55
C ASN A 208 -6.20 -4.62 -11.40
N TYR A 209 -5.62 -5.28 -12.40
CA TYR A 209 -6.36 -6.19 -13.27
C TYR A 209 -7.01 -7.33 -12.47
N MET A 210 -6.26 -7.97 -11.57
CA MET A 210 -6.78 -9.08 -10.76
C MET A 210 -7.91 -8.63 -9.83
N VAL A 211 -7.78 -7.47 -9.15
CA VAL A 211 -8.84 -6.94 -8.29
C VAL A 211 -10.11 -6.64 -9.09
N ALA A 212 -9.98 -6.00 -10.26
CA ALA A 212 -11.13 -5.63 -11.09
C ALA A 212 -11.88 -6.84 -11.68
N THR A 213 -11.14 -7.90 -12.06
CA THR A 213 -11.71 -9.03 -12.82
C THR A 213 -12.05 -10.25 -11.99
N SER A 214 -11.30 -10.52 -10.93
CA SER A 214 -11.43 -11.77 -10.15
C SER A 214 -12.32 -11.63 -8.92
N PHE A 215 -12.77 -10.41 -8.60
CA PHE A 215 -13.55 -10.14 -7.40
C PHE A 215 -14.83 -9.37 -7.72
N GLU A 216 -15.87 -9.73 -6.99
CA GLU A 216 -17.19 -9.10 -6.98
C GLU A 216 -17.81 -9.37 -5.61
N SER A 217 -18.51 -8.39 -5.06
CA SER A 217 -19.10 -8.54 -3.74
C SER A 217 -20.37 -9.38 -3.82
N TRP A 218 -20.65 -10.15 -2.78
CA TRP A 218 -21.90 -10.85 -2.62
C TRP A 218 -22.46 -10.58 -1.23
N SER A 219 -23.72 -10.19 -1.17
CA SER A 219 -24.43 -9.87 0.06
C SER A 219 -25.92 -10.17 -0.10
N GLU A 220 -26.58 -10.60 0.98
CA GLU A 220 -28.04 -10.71 1.00
C GLU A 220 -28.72 -9.34 0.89
N ASP A 221 -28.06 -8.28 1.34
CA ASP A 221 -28.49 -6.90 1.12
C ASP A 221 -28.05 -6.45 -0.29
N PRO A 222 -29.00 -6.18 -1.22
CA PRO A 222 -28.69 -5.81 -2.60
C PRO A 222 -27.83 -4.56 -2.74
N ARG A 223 -27.83 -3.67 -1.73
CA ARG A 223 -27.00 -2.47 -1.72
C ARG A 223 -25.51 -2.78 -1.70
N PHE A 224 -25.14 -3.97 -1.23
CA PHE A 224 -23.76 -4.40 -1.05
C PHE A 224 -23.39 -5.60 -1.94
N SER A 225 -24.31 -6.09 -2.77
CA SER A 225 -24.04 -7.18 -3.73
C SER A 225 -23.64 -6.62 -5.09
N GLU A 226 -22.90 -7.41 -5.87
CA GLU A 226 -22.48 -7.12 -7.25
C GLU A 226 -21.61 -5.86 -7.37
N LYS A 227 -20.90 -5.49 -6.29
CA LYS A 227 -20.01 -4.32 -6.30
C LYS A 227 -18.60 -4.70 -6.71
N LYS A 228 -17.92 -3.75 -7.32
CA LYS A 228 -16.56 -3.87 -7.84
C LYS A 228 -15.58 -3.06 -6.99
N GLN A 229 -14.30 -3.18 -7.34
CA GLN A 229 -13.21 -2.43 -6.70
C GLN A 229 -12.08 -2.26 -7.71
N ILE A 230 -11.42 -1.10 -7.68
CA ILE A 230 -10.17 -0.86 -8.39
C ILE A 230 -9.17 -0.16 -7.46
N PRO A 231 -7.95 -0.72 -7.27
CA PRO A 231 -6.91 -0.05 -6.50
C PRO A 231 -6.34 1.18 -7.24
N CYS A 232 -5.66 2.06 -6.50
CA CYS A 232 -5.13 3.33 -7.02
C CYS A 232 -3.65 3.47 -6.67
N MET A 233 -2.82 3.70 -7.70
CA MET A 233 -1.37 3.86 -7.56
C MET A 233 -0.98 5.31 -7.80
N VAL A 234 -0.21 5.90 -6.87
CA VAL A 234 0.36 7.24 -7.01
C VAL A 234 1.88 7.09 -6.92
N SER A 235 2.56 7.30 -8.05
CA SER A 235 4.01 7.12 -8.15
C SER A 235 4.72 8.44 -8.34
N MET A 236 5.72 8.68 -7.50
CA MET A 236 6.74 9.72 -7.63
C MET A 236 8.13 9.07 -7.76
N LEU A 237 8.19 7.78 -8.12
CA LEU A 237 9.44 7.07 -8.39
C LEU A 237 10.14 7.71 -9.59
N SER A 238 11.45 7.94 -9.46
CA SER A 238 12.29 8.49 -10.53
C SER A 238 12.98 7.42 -11.38
N LYS A 239 12.84 6.14 -11.02
CA LYS A 239 13.48 4.98 -11.64
C LYS A 239 12.57 3.77 -11.54
N GLU A 240 12.76 2.83 -12.46
CA GLU A 240 12.20 1.49 -12.35
C GLU A 240 12.69 0.78 -11.09
N LEU A 241 11.79 0.05 -10.43
CA LEU A 241 12.10 -0.70 -9.21
C LEU A 241 11.85 -2.20 -9.41
N TYR A 242 12.91 -2.98 -9.28
CA TYR A 242 12.89 -4.44 -9.25
C TYR A 242 13.38 -4.95 -7.90
N PHE A 243 12.80 -6.03 -7.36
CA PHE A 243 13.29 -6.68 -6.13
C PHE A 243 14.20 -7.89 -6.38
N GLY A 244 14.29 -8.35 -7.63
CA GLY A 244 15.20 -9.41 -8.06
C GLY A 244 16.61 -8.89 -8.43
N PRO A 245 17.60 -9.79 -8.53
CA PRO A 245 18.89 -9.50 -9.14
C PRO A 245 18.78 -9.16 -10.63
#